data_AF-W8Y734-F1
#
_entry.id   AF-W8Y734-F1
#
_cell.length_a   1.000
_cell.length_b   1.000
_cell.length_c   1.000
_cell.angle_alpha   90.00
_cell.angle_beta   90.00
_cell.angle_gamma   90.00
#
_symmetry.space_group_name_H-M   'P 1'
#
loop_
_entity.id
_entity.type
_entity.pdbx_description
1 polymer ?
#
loop_
_entity_poly.entity_id
_entity_poly.type
_entity_poly.pdbx_seq_one_letter_code
_entity_poly.pdbx_strand_id
1 'polypeptide(L)'
;MKGVMERVDQKLRSRIRVIIWKQWKVPKKQIKSLVQLGIPEEEAKGLTYCRKGFRYIGLSKVVQRAISNQRLKKRGVPSSLERYLKVHTVI
;
A
#
# COMPACT_ATOMS: atom_id res chain seq x y z
N MET A 1 22.68 -6.21 5.51
CA MET A 1 21.97 -4.95 5.15
C MET A 1 20.76 -5.14 4.24
N LYS A 2 20.78 -5.99 3.20
CA LYS A 2 19.64 -6.19 2.27
C LYS A 2 18.29 -6.47 2.97
N GLY A 3 18.24 -7.47 3.87
CA GLY A 3 16.99 -7.82 4.59
C GLY A 3 16.47 -6.73 5.53
N VAL A 4 17.35 -5.86 6.05
CA VAL A 4 16.93 -4.69 6.85
C VAL A 4 16.23 -3.67 5.95
N MET A 5 16.79 -3.39 4.77
CA MET A 5 16.20 -2.47 3.79
C MET A 5 14.83 -2.95 3.30
N GLU A 6 14.66 -4.25 3.07
CA GLU A 6 13.37 -4.85 2.72
C GLU A 6 12.32 -4.65 3.81
N ARG A 7 12.69 -4.87 5.08
CA ARG A 7 11.79 -4.67 6.21
C ARG A 7 11.38 -3.20 6.38
N VAL A 8 12.31 -2.28 6.15
CA VAL A 8 12.02 -0.83 6.13
C VAL A 8 11.04 -0.50 5.02
N ASP A 9 11.29 -1.00 3.81
CA ASP A 9 10.43 -0.80 2.65
C ASP A 9 9.01 -1.35 2.88
N GLN A 10 8.87 -2.52 3.51
CA GLN A 10 7.56 -3.09 3.87
C GLN A 10 6.79 -2.19 4.83
N LYS A 11 7.46 -1.69 5.89
CA LYS A 11 6.87 -0.75 6.85
C LYS A 11 6.46 0.56 6.17
N LEU A 12 7.30 1.09 5.30
CA LEU A 12 7.04 2.32 4.55
C LEU A 12 5.80 2.16 3.65
N ARG A 13 5.74 1.10 2.84
CA ARG A 13 4.59 0.85 1.95
C ARG A 13 3.29 0.64 2.72
N SER A 14 3.33 -0.04 3.87
CA SER A 14 2.16 -0.18 4.74
C SER A 14 1.65 1.18 5.24
N ARG A 15 2.55 2.10 5.61
CA ARG A 15 2.17 3.46 6.04
C ARG A 15 1.62 4.29 4.89
N ILE A 16 2.24 4.22 3.72
CA ILE A 16 1.75 4.91 2.51
C ILE A 16 0.33 4.46 2.15
N ARG A 17 0.03 3.16 2.21
CA ARG A 17 -1.33 2.64 2.00
C ARG A 17 -2.34 3.24 2.99
N VAL A 18 -1.96 3.36 4.26
CA VAL A 18 -2.80 4.01 5.28
C VAL A 18 -3.00 5.49 4.97
N ILE A 19 -1.96 6.21 4.52
CA ILE A 19 -2.06 7.62 4.15
C ILE A 19 -3.05 7.79 2.99
N ILE A 20 -2.93 6.98 1.93
CA ILE A 20 -3.86 6.99 0.79
C ILE A 20 -5.29 6.68 1.25
N TRP A 21 -5.46 5.68 2.11
CA TRP A 21 -6.76 5.35 2.71
C TRP A 21 -7.39 6.52 3.45
N LYS A 22 -6.59 7.25 4.24
CA LYS A 22 -7.05 8.44 4.98
C LYS A 22 -7.38 9.61 4.05
N GLN A 23 -6.66 9.77 2.94
CA GLN A 23 -6.96 10.79 1.92
C GLN A 23 -8.33 10.57 1.25
N TRP A 24 -8.84 9.34 1.24
CA TRP A 24 -10.19 9.06 0.75
C TRP A 24 -11.28 9.56 1.72
N LYS A 25 -10.97 9.71 3.02
CA LYS A 25 -11.77 10.34 4.10
C LYS A 25 -13.17 9.75 4.37
N VAL A 26 -14.00 9.58 3.34
CA VAL A 26 -15.41 9.16 3.44
C VAL A 26 -15.63 7.77 2.83
N PRO A 27 -16.51 6.92 3.41
CA PRO A 27 -16.77 5.56 2.93
C PRO A 27 -17.12 5.47 1.43
N LYS A 28 -17.97 6.39 0.95
CA LYS A 28 -18.37 6.44 -0.47
C LYS A 28 -17.17 6.59 -1.41
N LYS A 29 -16.19 7.43 -1.03
CA LYS A 29 -14.97 7.65 -1.82
C LYS A 29 -14.00 6.47 -1.68
N GLN A 30 -13.91 5.86 -0.50
CA GLN A 30 -13.10 4.65 -0.27
C GLN A 30 -13.57 3.50 -1.17
N ILE A 31 -14.86 3.18 -1.14
CA ILE A 31 -15.47 2.14 -1.97
C ILE A 31 -15.27 2.45 -3.46
N LYS A 32 -15.64 3.66 -3.91
CA LYS A 32 -15.46 4.07 -5.31
C LYS A 32 -14.01 3.95 -5.77
N SER A 33 -13.05 4.35 -4.94
CA SER A 33 -11.62 4.29 -5.28
C SER A 33 -11.13 2.84 -5.37
N LEU A 34 -11.55 1.96 -4.46
CA LEU A 34 -11.22 0.54 -4.50
C LEU A 34 -11.80 -0.15 -5.75
N VAL A 35 -13.06 0.15 -6.08
CA VAL A 35 -13.72 -0.38 -7.29
C VAL A 35 -13.00 0.08 -8.55
N GLN A 36 -12.63 1.36 -8.64
CA GLN A 36 -11.83 1.88 -9.75
C GLN A 36 -10.43 1.22 -9.84
N LEU A 37 -9.90 0.72 -8.73
CA LEU A 37 -8.64 -0.01 -8.68
C LEU A 37 -8.79 -1.52 -8.96
N GLY A 38 -10.00 -1.98 -9.28
CA GLY A 38 -10.29 -3.36 -9.68
C GLY A 38 -10.69 -4.29 -8.53
N ILE A 39 -11.10 -3.75 -7.38
CA ILE A 39 -11.65 -4.53 -6.27
C ILE A 39 -13.17 -4.66 -6.45
N PRO A 40 -13.76 -5.86 -6.34
CA PRO A 40 -15.21 -6.03 -6.34
C PRO A 40 -15.90 -5.17 -5.28
N GLU A 41 -17.08 -4.63 -5.60
CA GLU A 41 -17.78 -3.69 -4.73
C GLU A 41 -18.08 -4.27 -3.33
N GLU A 42 -18.49 -5.54 -3.27
CA GLU A 42 -18.78 -6.21 -2.00
C GLU A 42 -17.51 -6.40 -1.14
N GLU A 43 -16.37 -6.72 -1.76
CA GLU A 43 -15.07 -6.80 -1.06
C GLU A 43 -14.64 -5.42 -0.55
N ALA A 44 -14.90 -4.37 -1.35
CA ALA A 44 -14.61 -2.98 -0.97
C ALA A 44 -15.49 -2.49 0.19
N LYS A 45 -16.79 -2.82 0.18
CA LYS A 45 -17.71 -2.55 1.30
C LYS A 45 -17.26 -3.27 2.56
N GLY A 46 -16.94 -4.56 2.44
CA GLY A 46 -16.46 -5.39 3.56
C GLY A 46 -15.24 -4.78 4.25
N LEU A 47 -14.24 -4.34 3.49
CA LEU A 47 -13.08 -3.65 4.05
C LEU A 47 -13.45 -2.28 4.67
N THR A 48 -14.28 -1.49 3.98
CA THR A 48 -14.61 -0.13 4.41
C THR A 48 -15.37 -0.11 5.74
N TYR A 49 -16.25 -1.09 5.97
CA TYR A 49 -17.08 -1.17 7.17
C TYR A 49 -16.58 -2.15 8.25
N CYS A 50 -15.39 -2.74 8.10
CA CYS A 50 -14.87 -3.77 9.01
C CYS A 50 -14.56 -3.29 10.45
N ARG A 51 -14.68 -1.99 10.75
CA ARG A 51 -14.35 -1.35 12.03
C ARG A 51 -12.94 -1.66 12.55
N LYS A 52 -12.02 -2.13 11.70
CA LYS A 52 -10.63 -2.40 12.08
C LYS A 52 -9.78 -1.13 12.02
N GLY A 53 -8.75 -1.09 12.87
CA GLY A 53 -7.82 0.03 12.91
C GLY A 53 -6.91 0.13 11.67
N PHE A 54 -6.26 1.28 11.50
CA PHE A 54 -5.47 1.58 10.30
C PHE A 54 -4.32 0.61 10.03
N ARG A 55 -3.70 0.04 11.07
CA ARG A 55 -2.64 -0.97 10.90
C ARG A 55 -3.16 -2.21 10.16
N TYR A 56 -4.39 -2.65 10.46
CA TYR A 56 -5.04 -3.75 9.77
C TYR A 56 -5.30 -3.37 8.30
N ILE A 57 -5.83 -2.17 8.05
CA ILE A 57 -6.12 -1.68 6.70
C ILE A 57 -4.84 -1.65 5.83
N GLY A 58 -3.74 -1.11 6.33
CA GLY A 58 -2.48 -1.04 5.58
C GLY A 58 -1.87 -2.40 5.23
N LEU A 59 -2.19 -3.43 6.02
CA LEU A 59 -1.72 -4.81 5.84
C LEU A 59 -2.77 -5.72 5.16
N SER A 60 -3.99 -5.24 4.97
CA SER A 60 -5.07 -6.01 4.35
C SER A 60 -4.72 -6.41 2.91
N LYS A 61 -5.05 -7.65 2.54
CA LYS A 61 -4.84 -8.18 1.20
C LYS A 61 -5.61 -7.38 0.14
N VAL A 62 -6.80 -6.89 0.48
CA VAL A 62 -7.63 -6.04 -0.39
C VAL A 62 -6.88 -4.75 -0.76
N VAL A 63 -6.33 -4.07 0.25
CA VAL A 63 -5.57 -2.82 0.04
C VAL A 63 -4.24 -3.07 -0.65
N GLN A 64 -3.58 -4.20 -0.36
CA GLN A 64 -2.35 -4.58 -1.05
C GLN A 64 -2.58 -4.89 -2.54
N ARG A 65 -3.72 -5.51 -2.89
CA ARG A 65 -4.13 -5.72 -4.29
C ARG A 65 -4.44 -4.39 -4.98
N ALA A 66 -5.27 -3.56 -4.36
CA ALA A 66 -5.67 -2.26 -4.92
C ALA A 66 -4.47 -1.30 -5.06
N ILE A 67 -3.63 -1.23 -4.03
CA ILE A 67 -2.45 -0.37 -3.92
C ILE A 67 -1.20 -1.27 -3.89
N SER A 68 -0.95 -1.92 -5.03
CA SER A 68 0.15 -2.85 -5.20
C SER A 68 1.53 -2.17 -5.17
N ASN A 69 2.57 -2.93 -4.86
CA ASN A 69 3.94 -2.41 -4.85
C ASN A 69 4.32 -1.85 -6.24
N GLN A 70 3.85 -2.48 -7.32
CA GLN A 70 4.07 -2.00 -8.68
C GLN A 70 3.39 -0.64 -8.93
N ARG A 71 2.14 -0.46 -8.47
CA ARG A 71 1.45 0.84 -8.58
C ARG A 71 2.17 1.92 -7.77
N LEU A 72 2.61 1.60 -6.55
CA LEU A 72 3.39 2.53 -5.72
C LEU A 72 4.71 2.92 -6.39
N LYS A 73 5.44 1.96 -6.97
CA LYS A 73 6.68 2.22 -7.71
C LYS A 73 6.44 3.11 -8.93
N LYS A 74 5.39 2.84 -9.72
CA LYS A 74 4.97 3.69 -10.86
C LYS A 74 4.60 5.12 -10.43
N ARG A 75 4.14 5.30 -9.19
CA ARG A 75 3.84 6.62 -8.60
C ARG A 75 5.05 7.30 -7.95
N GLY A 76 6.25 6.73 -8.10
CA GLY A 76 7.50 7.33 -7.61
C GLY A 76 7.83 7.03 -6.16
N VAL A 77 7.18 6.06 -5.50
CA VAL A 77 7.59 5.64 -4.16
C VAL A 77 8.96 4.97 -4.24
N PRO A 78 10.01 5.53 -3.60
CA PRO A 78 11.36 4.98 -3.70
C PRO A 78 11.46 3.62 -3.00
N SER A 79 12.32 2.74 -3.52
CA SER A 79 12.74 1.53 -2.82
C SER A 79 14.11 1.73 -2.21
N SER A 80 14.18 1.56 -0.88
CA SER A 80 15.43 1.64 -0.12
C SER A 80 16.39 0.52 -0.54
N LEU A 81 15.85 -0.67 -0.84
CA LEU A 81 16.63 -1.80 -1.34
C LEU A 81 17.23 -1.52 -2.72
N GLU A 82 16.43 -1.02 -3.66
CA GLU A 82 16.93 -0.70 -5.02
C GLU A 82 18.05 0.33 -4.95
N ARG A 83 17.90 1.36 -4.10
CA ARG A 83 18.96 2.34 -3.86
C ARG A 83 20.20 1.70 -3.24
N TYR A 84 20.03 0.84 -2.25
CA TYR A 84 21.14 0.13 -1.61
C TYR A 84 21.94 -0.71 -2.62
N LEU A 85 21.25 -1.48 -3.46
CA LEU A 85 21.86 -2.31 -4.50
C LEU A 85 22.59 -1.44 -5.54
N LYS A 86 21.98 -0.35 -6.00
CA LYS A 86 22.63 0.56 -6.95
C LYS A 86 23.98 1.09 -6.44
N VAL A 87 24.11 1.35 -5.14
CA VAL A 87 25.34 1.90 -4.55
C VAL A 87 26.38 0.81 -4.23
N HIS A 88 25.94 -0.38 -3.81
CA HIS A 88 26.84 -1.39 -3.22
C HIS A 88 27.08 -2.63 -4.10
N THR A 89 26.33 -2.81 -5.20
CA THR A 89 26.49 -3.96 -6.11
C THR A 89 26.90 -3.58 -7.52
N VAL A 90 27.17 -2.30 -7.80
CA VAL A 90 27.84 -1.88 -9.03
C VAL A 90 29.35 -1.96 -8.78
N ILE A 91 29.89 -3.16 -8.99
CA ILE A 91 31.30 -3.45 -9.34
C ILE A 91 31.22 -4.39 -10.54
#